data_AF-A0A093CMX6-F1
#
_entry.id   AF-A0A093CMX6-F1
#
_cell.length_a   1.000
_cell.length_b   1.000
_cell.length_c   1.000
_cell.angle_alpha   90.00
_cell.angle_beta   90.00
_cell.angle_gamma   90.00
#
_symmetry.space_group_name_H-M   'P 1'
#
loop_
_entity.id
_entity.type
_entity.pdbx_description
1 polymer ?
#
loop_
_entity_poly.entity_id
_entity_poly.type
_entity_poly.pdbx_seq_one_letter_code
_entity_poly.pdbx_strand_id
1 'polypeptide(L)'
;QAIKMQVLLPHIRKALKDDNTDIKMKVLVIFRKVLGHLERKEASCIAVELAEELLPLFDHECSQMRELSIGLFRDLVEAVVQSDKTKMNNNVQRGLIPLFLHMQEETDSVAK
;
A
#
# COMPACT_ATOMS: atom_id res chain seq x y z
N GLN A 1 15.04 15.44 14.10
CA GLN A 1 15.99 14.51 13.46
C GLN A 1 15.19 13.67 12.48
N ALA A 2 15.36 13.86 11.16
CA ALA A 2 14.61 13.09 10.18
C ALA A 2 15.22 11.68 10.11
N ILE A 3 14.50 10.66 10.60
CA ILE A 3 14.84 9.28 10.30
C ILE A 3 14.72 9.14 8.78
N LYS A 4 15.82 8.84 8.08
CA LYS A 4 15.78 8.60 6.63
C LYS A 4 14.77 7.48 6.37
N MET A 5 13.80 7.70 5.50
CA MET A 5 12.72 6.73 5.24
C MET A 5 13.26 5.40 4.71
N GLN A 6 14.42 5.44 4.03
CA GLN A 6 15.18 4.25 3.63
C GLN A 6 15.49 3.30 4.81
N VAL A 7 15.63 3.82 6.03
CA VAL A 7 15.85 3.01 7.25
C VAL A 7 14.54 2.40 7.75
N LEU A 8 13.40 3.07 7.51
CA LEU A 8 12.10 2.62 7.98
C LEU A 8 11.51 1.53 7.07
N LEU A 9 11.79 1.59 5.77
CA LEU A 9 11.22 0.68 4.76
C LEU A 9 11.40 -0.81 5.08
N PRO A 10 12.60 -1.30 5.50
CA PRO A 10 12.76 -2.70 5.89
C PRO A 10 11.93 -3.09 7.12
N HIS A 11 11.75 -2.17 8.06
CA HIS A 11 10.94 -2.41 9.26
C HIS A 11 9.45 -2.51 8.92
N ILE A 12 8.98 -1.70 7.97
CA ILE A 12 7.61 -1.78 7.46
C ILE A 12 7.40 -3.12 6.76
N ARG A 13 8.29 -3.49 5.83
CA ARG A 13 8.23 -4.82 5.17
C ARG A 13 8.19 -5.96 6.17
N LYS A 14 9.03 -5.89 7.21
CA LYS A 14 9.04 -6.89 8.29
C LYS A 14 7.70 -6.93 9.02
N ALA A 15 7.12 -5.78 9.35
CA ALA A 15 5.85 -5.72 10.06
C ALA A 15 4.65 -6.13 9.18
N LEU A 16 4.69 -5.93 7.86
CA LEU A 16 3.68 -6.46 6.95
C LEU A 16 3.66 -8.00 6.90
N LYS A 17 4.77 -8.63 7.28
CA LYS A 17 4.92 -10.09 7.43
C LYS A 17 4.62 -10.61 8.84
N ASP A 18 4.24 -9.73 9.77
CA ASP A 18 3.81 -10.15 11.11
C ASP A 18 2.54 -11.03 11.02
N ASP A 19 2.21 -11.83 12.03
CA ASP A 19 0.94 -12.58 12.02
C ASP A 19 -0.20 -11.74 12.61
N ASN A 20 0.12 -10.65 13.31
CA ASN A 20 -0.85 -9.78 13.97
C ASN A 20 -1.39 -8.72 13.01
N THR A 21 -2.67 -8.85 12.64
CA THR A 21 -3.39 -7.91 11.76
C THR A 21 -3.41 -6.48 12.31
N ASP A 22 -3.55 -6.27 13.62
CA ASP A 22 -3.58 -4.92 14.23
C ASP A 22 -2.22 -4.22 14.10
N ILE A 23 -1.11 -4.96 14.26
CA ILE A 23 0.25 -4.43 14.04
C ILE A 23 0.40 -4.00 12.58
N LYS A 24 0.00 -4.83 11.62
CA LYS A 24 0.02 -4.48 10.20
C LYS A 24 -0.75 -3.20 9.91
N MET A 25 -1.98 -3.08 10.41
CA MET A 25 -2.82 -1.90 10.18
C MET A 25 -2.19 -0.63 10.75
N LYS A 26 -1.68 -0.69 11.98
CA LYS A 26 -0.98 0.45 12.60
C LYS A 26 0.24 0.88 11.78
N VAL A 27 1.01 -0.07 11.26
CA VAL A 27 2.16 0.22 10.42
C VAL A 27 1.75 0.89 9.11
N LEU A 28 0.68 0.43 8.45
CA LEU A 28 0.16 1.06 7.24
C LEU A 28 -0.30 2.52 7.50
N VAL A 29 -0.98 2.78 8.62
CA VAL A 29 -1.39 4.14 9.02
C VAL A 29 -0.19 5.04 9.30
N ILE A 30 0.79 4.55 10.06
CA ILE A 30 2.02 5.31 10.35
C ILE A 30 2.72 5.64 9.04
N PHE A 31 2.84 4.66 8.14
CA PHE A 31 3.55 4.86 6.89
C PHE A 31 2.89 5.91 6.00
N ARG A 32 1.55 5.87 5.84
CA ARG A 32 0.79 6.90 5.11
C ARG A 32 1.14 8.31 5.58
N LYS A 33 1.23 8.51 6.90
CA LYS A 33 1.61 9.80 7.49
C LYS A 33 3.07 10.16 7.18
N VAL A 34 3.99 9.22 7.34
CA VAL A 34 5.42 9.51 7.11
C VAL A 34 5.70 9.80 5.63
N LEU A 35 5.03 9.12 4.69
CA LEU A 35 5.11 9.39 3.25
C LEU A 35 4.78 10.85 2.91
N GLY A 36 3.76 11.40 3.55
CA GLY A 36 3.35 12.80 3.39
C GLY A 36 4.39 13.83 3.88
N HIS A 37 5.40 13.39 4.64
CA HIS A 37 6.49 14.25 5.14
C HIS A 37 7.77 14.15 4.31
N LEU A 38 7.82 13.29 3.30
CA LEU A 38 9.02 13.13 2.46
C LEU A 38 9.03 14.13 1.31
N GLU A 39 10.23 14.37 0.78
CA GLU A 39 10.36 15.03 -0.52
C GLU A 39 9.64 14.23 -1.60
N ARG A 40 8.98 14.92 -2.53
CA ARG A 40 8.15 14.30 -3.57
C ARG A 40 8.86 13.17 -4.33
N LYS A 41 10.15 13.34 -4.64
CA LYS A 41 10.92 12.33 -5.38
C LYS A 41 11.23 11.10 -4.52
N GLU A 42 11.55 11.29 -3.24
CA GLU A 42 11.77 10.20 -2.29
C GLU A 42 10.45 9.45 -2.02
N ALA A 43 9.37 10.19 -1.80
CA ALA A 43 8.02 9.65 -1.66
C ALA A 43 7.62 8.76 -2.84
N SER A 44 7.87 9.22 -4.07
CA SER A 44 7.53 8.50 -5.29
C SER A 44 8.24 7.15 -5.41
N CYS A 45 9.56 7.12 -5.20
CA CYS A 45 10.34 5.87 -5.26
C CYS A 45 9.81 4.85 -4.24
N ILE A 46 9.54 5.31 -3.03
CA ILE A 46 9.06 4.49 -1.92
C ILE A 46 7.61 4.04 -2.12
N ALA A 47 6.77 4.88 -2.73
CA ALA A 47 5.40 4.55 -3.06
C ALA A 47 5.31 3.39 -4.07
N VAL A 48 6.21 3.35 -5.07
CA VAL A 48 6.30 2.23 -6.00
C VAL A 48 6.64 0.93 -5.28
N GLU A 49 7.65 0.94 -4.41
CA GLU A 49 8.05 -0.25 -3.67
C GLU A 49 6.95 -0.75 -2.73
N LEU A 50 6.27 0.15 -2.02
CA LEU A 50 5.20 -0.26 -1.13
C LEU A 50 3.98 -0.77 -1.90
N ALA A 51 3.61 -0.15 -3.03
CA ALA A 51 2.45 -0.58 -3.80
C ALA A 51 2.51 -2.07 -4.16
N GLU A 52 3.70 -2.61 -4.44
CA GLU A 52 3.90 -4.03 -4.66
C GLU A 52 3.65 -4.87 -3.40
N GLU A 53 4.13 -4.43 -2.24
CA GLU A 53 3.97 -5.12 -0.95
C GLU A 53 2.51 -5.12 -0.45
N LEU A 54 1.68 -4.18 -0.91
CA LEU A 54 0.26 -4.12 -0.54
C LEU A 54 -0.60 -5.09 -1.33
N LEU A 55 -0.18 -5.53 -2.51
CA LEU A 55 -1.01 -6.38 -3.39
C LEU A 55 -1.54 -7.64 -2.69
N PRO A 56 -0.74 -8.39 -1.91
CA PRO A 56 -1.24 -9.58 -1.21
C PRO A 56 -2.27 -9.26 -0.12
N LEU A 57 -2.35 -8.00 0.33
CA LEU A 57 -3.30 -7.57 1.37
C LEU A 57 -4.68 -7.24 0.80
N PHE A 58 -4.85 -7.27 -0.53
CA PHE A 58 -6.15 -7.05 -1.15
C PHE A 58 -7.07 -8.24 -0.89
N ASP A 59 -6.53 -9.45 -0.84
CA ASP A 59 -7.28 -10.69 -0.55
C ASP A 59 -7.24 -11.09 0.94
N HIS A 60 -6.91 -10.16 1.85
CA HIS A 60 -6.80 -10.46 3.28
C HIS A 60 -8.18 -10.80 3.89
N GLU A 61 -8.25 -11.76 4.82
CA GLU A 61 -9.52 -12.19 5.45
C GLU A 61 -10.30 -11.06 6.16
N CYS A 62 -9.58 -10.22 6.89
CA CYS A 62 -10.11 -9.02 7.55
C CYS A 62 -10.50 -7.93 6.54
N SER A 63 -11.79 -7.56 6.49
CA SER A 63 -12.31 -6.49 5.61
C SER A 63 -11.64 -5.14 5.83
N GLN A 64 -11.42 -4.76 7.09
CA GLN A 64 -10.75 -3.50 7.43
C GLN A 64 -9.31 -3.46 6.91
N MET A 65 -8.61 -4.59 6.90
CA MET A 65 -7.26 -4.68 6.31
C MET A 65 -7.32 -4.46 4.80
N ARG A 66 -8.28 -5.07 4.10
CA ARG A 66 -8.49 -4.86 2.66
C ARG A 66 -8.78 -3.40 2.34
N GLU A 67 -9.76 -2.80 3.02
CA GLU A 67 -10.12 -1.39 2.84
C GLU A 67 -8.92 -0.46 3.05
N LEU A 68 -8.14 -0.72 4.11
CA LEU A 68 -7.00 0.11 4.45
C LEU A 68 -5.85 -0.05 3.46
N SER A 69 -5.56 -1.26 3.01
CA SER A 69 -4.51 -1.54 2.02
C SER A 69 -4.86 -0.97 0.65
N ILE A 70 -6.10 -1.17 0.18
CA ILE A 70 -6.61 -0.62 -1.10
C ILE A 70 -6.64 0.91 -1.05
N GLY A 71 -7.15 1.47 0.05
CA GLY A 71 -7.21 2.92 0.25
C GLY A 71 -5.82 3.57 0.31
N LEU A 72 -4.82 2.89 0.89
CA LEU A 72 -3.43 3.35 0.84
C LEU A 72 -2.86 3.19 -0.57
N PHE A 73 -3.10 2.06 -1.24
CA PHE A 73 -2.61 1.82 -2.59
C PHE A 73 -3.05 2.93 -3.56
N ARG A 74 -4.31 3.37 -3.49
CA ARG A 74 -4.80 4.52 -4.27
C ARG A 74 -3.96 5.77 -4.02
N ASP A 75 -3.71 6.13 -2.76
CA ASP A 75 -2.88 7.29 -2.42
C ASP A 75 -1.45 7.15 -2.97
N LEU A 76 -0.87 5.94 -2.96
CA LEU A 76 0.44 5.69 -3.53
C LEU A 76 0.46 5.94 -5.04
N VAL A 77 -0.57 5.47 -5.76
CA VAL A 77 -0.71 5.68 -7.20
C VAL A 77 -0.78 7.17 -7.53
N GLU A 78 -1.48 7.96 -6.72
CA GLU A 78 -1.62 9.42 -6.89
C GLU A 78 -0.33 10.18 -6.55
N ALA A 79 0.49 9.67 -5.62
CA ALA A 79 1.71 10.33 -5.15
C ALA A 79 2.92 10.19 -6.09
N VAL A 80 2.85 9.31 -7.10
CA VAL A 80 4.00 8.96 -7.96
C VAL A 80 4.29 10.04 -9.02
N VAL A 81 5.57 10.41 -9.14
CA VAL A 81 6.04 11.34 -10.18
C VAL A 81 6.17 10.65 -11.54
N GLN A 82 6.24 11.45 -12.60
CA GLN A 82 6.27 10.95 -13.99
C GLN A 82 7.35 9.88 -14.25
N SER A 83 8.55 10.02 -13.65
CA SER A 83 9.65 9.07 -13.85
C SER A 83 9.36 7.66 -13.32
N ASP A 84 8.44 7.55 -12.36
CA ASP A 84 8.15 6.30 -11.65
C ASP A 84 6.80 5.69 -12.08
N LYS A 85 6.00 6.40 -12.89
CA LYS A 85 4.69 5.93 -13.37
C LYS A 85 4.74 4.61 -14.12
N THR A 86 5.78 4.37 -14.92
CA THR A 86 5.92 3.10 -15.64
C THR A 86 5.99 1.91 -14.69
N LYS A 87 6.74 2.03 -13.58
CA LYS A 87 6.81 0.97 -12.57
C LYS A 87 5.51 0.86 -11.78
N MET A 88 4.91 2.00 -11.42
CA MET A 88 3.62 2.00 -10.73
C MET A 88 2.51 1.34 -11.57
N ASN A 89 2.49 1.55 -12.89
CA ASN A 89 1.50 0.93 -13.77
C ASN A 89 1.53 -0.60 -13.71
N ASN A 90 2.71 -1.22 -13.55
CA ASN A 90 2.80 -2.68 -13.37
C ASN A 90 2.09 -3.11 -12.08
N ASN A 91 2.26 -2.35 -10.99
CA ASN A 91 1.57 -2.63 -9.73
C ASN A 91 0.06 -2.40 -9.86
N VAL A 92 -0.38 -1.33 -10.53
CA VAL A 92 -1.80 -1.07 -10.80
C VAL A 92 -2.43 -2.23 -11.56
N GLN A 93 -1.80 -2.68 -12.66
CA GLN A 93 -2.29 -3.82 -13.43
C GLN A 93 -2.43 -5.09 -12.58
N ARG A 94 -1.44 -5.39 -11.73
CA ARG A 94 -1.48 -6.54 -10.83
C ARG A 94 -2.56 -6.41 -9.75
N GLY A 95 -2.76 -5.21 -9.22
CA GLY A 95 -3.79 -4.95 -8.20
C GLY A 95 -5.21 -4.95 -8.75
N LEU A 96 -5.41 -4.62 -10.03
CA LEU A 96 -6.74 -4.65 -10.65
C LEU A 96 -7.34 -6.05 -10.75
N ILE A 97 -6.50 -7.10 -10.88
CA ILE A 97 -6.96 -8.48 -11.00
C ILE A 97 -7.76 -8.94 -9.75
N PRO A 98 -7.19 -8.94 -8.53
CA PRO A 98 -7.94 -9.34 -7.33
C PRO A 98 -9.12 -8.41 -7.05
N LEU A 99 -8.99 -7.10 -7.31
CA LEU A 99 -10.10 -6.16 -7.14
C LEU A 99 -11.29 -6.47 -8.05
N PHE A 100 -11.02 -6.82 -9.31
CA PHE A 100 -12.07 -7.21 -10.25
C PHE A 100 -12.78 -8.50 -9.79
N LEU A 101 -12.03 -9.48 -9.27
CA LEU A 101 -12.59 -10.72 -8.73
C LEU A 101 -13.48 -10.45 -7.51
N HIS A 102 -13.04 -9.62 -6.56
CA HIS A 102 -13.85 -9.23 -5.41
C HIS A 102 -15.17 -8.54 -5.78
N MET A 103 -15.20 -7.78 -6.87
CA MET A 103 -16.47 -7.18 -7.35
C MET A 103 -17.49 -8.22 -7.83
N GLN A 104 -17.04 -9.45 -8.16
CA GLN A 104 -17.92 -10.55 -8.57
C GLN A 104 -18.36 -11.45 -7.40
N GLU A 105 -17.73 -11.31 -6.23
CA GLU A 105 -18.05 -12.09 -5.03
C GLU A 105 -19.16 -11.38 -4.24
N GLU A 106 -20.23 -12.09 -3.86
CA GLU A 106 -21.34 -11.57 -3.01
C GLU A 106 -20.94 -11.28 -1.54
N THR A 107 -19.65 -11.28 -1.21
CA THR A 107 -19.19 -10.88 0.13
C THR A 107 -19.23 -9.37 0.29
N ASP A 108 -19.26 -8.87 1.54
CA ASP A 108 -19.33 -7.44 1.87
C ASP A 108 -18.40 -6.61 0.96
N SER A 109 -19.02 -6.03 -0.07
CA SER A 109 -18.34 -5.32 -1.14
C SER A 109 -17.52 -4.18 -0.56
N VAL A 110 -16.23 -4.18 -0.87
CA VAL A 110 -15.32 -3.07 -0.56
C VAL A 110 -15.65 -1.82 -1.39
N ALA A 111 -16.46 -1.97 -2.44
CA ALA A 111 -17.06 -0.87 -3.19
C ALA A 111 -18.36 -0.44 -2.48
N LYS A 112 -18.30 0.68 -1.76
CA LYS A 112 -19.47 1.48 -1.37
C LYS A 112 -19.35 2.88 -1.97
#